data_AF-A0AA35J285-F1
#
_entry.id   AF-A0AA35J285-F1
#
_cell.length_a   1.000
_cell.length_b   1.000
_cell.length_c   1.000
_cell.angle_alpha   90.00
_cell.angle_beta   90.00
_cell.angle_gamma   90.00
#
_symmetry.space_group_name_H-M   'P 1'
#
loop_
_entity.id
_entity.type
_entity.pdbx_description
1 polymer ?
#
loop_
_entity_poly.entity_id
_entity_poly.type
_entity_poly.pdbx_seq_one_letter_code
_entity_poly.pdbx_strand_id
1 'polypeptide(L)'
;MVTQFKTASEFDTAIAQDKLVVVDFYATWCGPCKMIAPMIEKFSEQYPQAAFYKLDVDELGEVAQKERSLCYANFGSFQEW
;
A
#
# COMPACT_ATOMS: atom_id res chain seq x y z
N MET A 1 -1.51 -13.22 -4.59
CA MET A 1 -0.44 -13.29 -3.57
C MET A 1 0.02 -11.87 -3.31
N VAL A 2 0.05 -11.44 -2.04
CA VAL A 2 0.36 -10.04 -1.69
C VAL A 2 1.77 -9.95 -1.11
N THR A 3 2.64 -9.18 -1.75
CA THR A 3 4.07 -9.09 -1.42
C THR A 3 4.37 -7.85 -0.60
N GLN A 4 5.30 -7.91 0.36
CA GLN A 4 5.66 -6.76 1.17
C GLN A 4 6.96 -6.12 0.65
N PHE A 5 6.97 -4.80 0.49
CA PHE A 5 8.20 -4.07 0.17
C PHE A 5 9.03 -3.85 1.43
N LYS A 6 10.34 -4.08 1.32
CA LYS A 6 11.33 -3.81 2.38
C LYS A 6 12.26 -2.64 2.06
N THR A 7 12.33 -2.24 0.78
CA THR A 7 13.31 -1.25 0.30
C THR A 7 12.67 -0.36 -0.76
N ALA A 8 13.05 0.93 -0.77
CA ALA A 8 12.58 1.91 -1.75
C ALA A 8 12.90 1.53 -3.21
N SER A 9 14.02 0.85 -3.46
CA SER A 9 14.39 0.40 -4.81
C SER A 9 13.44 -0.67 -5.38
N GLU A 10 12.91 -1.55 -4.53
CA GLU A 10 11.93 -2.55 -4.96
C GLU A 10 10.60 -1.91 -5.32
N PHE A 11 10.20 -0.88 -4.56
CA PHE A 11 9.03 -0.08 -4.87
C PHE A 11 9.16 0.64 -6.22
N ASP A 12 10.27 1.35 -6.46
CA ASP A 12 10.52 2.08 -7.72
C ASP A 12 10.52 1.15 -8.94
N THR A 13 11.11 -0.05 -8.78
CA THR A 13 11.12 -1.07 -9.84
C THR A 13 9.74 -1.65 -10.08
N ALA A 14 8.93 -1.83 -9.03
CA ALA A 14 7.58 -2.36 -9.15
C ALA A 14 6.63 -1.37 -9.83
N ILE A 15 6.68 -0.09 -9.47
CA ILE A 15 5.85 0.96 -10.11
C ILE A 15 6.25 1.24 -11.56
N ALA A 16 7.51 0.97 -11.92
CA ALA A 16 8.00 1.12 -13.29
C ALA A 16 7.52 0.00 -14.23
N GLN A 17 6.85 -1.03 -13.71
CA GLN A 17 6.26 -2.08 -14.55
C GLN A 17 4.96 -1.61 -15.19
N ASP A 18 4.73 -1.97 -16.46
CA ASP A 18 3.53 -1.66 -17.25
C ASP A 18 2.30 -2.51 -16.84
N LYS A 19 2.19 -2.84 -15.55
CA LYS A 19 1.08 -3.62 -14.99
C LYS A 19 0.34 -2.78 -13.96
N LEU A 20 -0.93 -3.10 -13.74
CA LEU A 20 -1.71 -2.46 -12.68
C LEU A 20 -1.09 -2.84 -11.32
N VAL A 21 -0.44 -1.88 -10.66
CA VAL A 21 0.16 -2.07 -9.34
C VAL A 21 -0.73 -1.41 -8.29
N VAL A 22 -1.13 -2.18 -7.30
CA VAL A 22 -1.89 -1.70 -6.14
C VAL A 22 -0.99 -1.79 -4.92
N VAL A 23 -0.72 -0.65 -4.29
CA VAL A 23 0.10 -0.55 -3.08
C VAL A 23 -0.77 -0.15 -1.90
N ASP A 24 -0.84 -1.02 -0.91
CA ASP A 24 -1.50 -0.77 0.36
C ASP A 24 -0.50 -0.19 1.36
N PHE A 25 -0.69 1.08 1.71
CA PHE A 25 0.09 1.75 2.74
C PHE A 25 -0.56 1.47 4.08
N TYR A 26 0.03 0.56 4.85
CA TYR A 26 -0.51 0.16 6.14
C TYR A 26 0.42 0.56 7.28
N ALA A 27 -0.16 0.66 8.48
CA ALA A 27 0.58 0.87 9.71
C ALA A 27 0.11 -0.13 10.77
N THR A 28 1.02 -0.62 11.60
CA THR A 28 0.70 -1.57 12.68
C THR A 28 -0.25 -0.97 13.73
N TRP A 29 -0.23 0.35 13.88
CA TRP A 29 -1.08 1.17 14.75
C TRP A 29 -2.40 1.62 14.09
N CYS A 30 -2.55 1.44 12.77
CA CYS A 30 -3.79 1.79 12.07
C CYS A 30 -4.83 0.67 12.24
N GLY A 31 -5.73 0.85 13.22
CA GLY A 31 -6.88 -0.03 13.47
C GLY A 31 -7.72 -0.34 12.21
N PRO A 32 -8.20 0.65 11.43
CA PRO A 32 -9.04 0.38 10.27
C PRO A 32 -8.29 -0.33 9.12
N CYS A 33 -6.98 -0.13 8.99
CA CYS A 33 -6.16 -0.79 7.97
C CYS A 33 -6.16 -2.32 8.13
N LYS A 34 -6.19 -2.83 9.38
CA LYS A 34 -6.26 -4.27 9.66
C LYS A 34 -7.56 -4.91 9.16
N MET A 35 -8.66 -4.16 9.07
CA MET A 35 -9.92 -4.66 8.51
C MET A 35 -9.92 -4.71 6.98
N ILE A 36 -9.11 -3.86 6.33
CA ILE A 36 -8.99 -3.81 4.87
C ILE A 36 -8.02 -4.88 4.34
N ALA A 37 -7.03 -5.28 5.15
CA ALA A 37 -6.08 -6.33 4.80
C ALA A 37 -6.72 -7.61 4.19
N PRO A 38 -7.73 -8.27 4.80
CA PRO A 38 -8.37 -9.45 4.22
C PRO A 38 -9.17 -9.16 2.94
N MET A 39 -9.60 -7.91 2.74
CA MET A 39 -10.28 -7.51 1.51
C MET A 39 -9.30 -7.37 0.35
N ILE A 40 -8.09 -6.85 0.61
CA ILE A 40 -7.02 -6.77 -0.40
C ILE A 40 -6.55 -8.17 -0.82
N GLU A 41 -6.49 -9.13 0.10
CA GLU A 41 -6.18 -10.51 -0.26
C GLU A 41 -7.23 -11.11 -1.21
N LYS A 42 -8.52 -10.86 -0.94
CA LYS A 42 -9.61 -11.27 -1.86
C LYS A 42 -9.51 -10.59 -3.23
N PHE A 43 -9.13 -9.31 -3.27
CA PHE A 43 -8.90 -8.63 -4.54
C PHE A 43 -7.68 -9.18 -5.29
N SER A 44 -6.64 -9.60 -4.57
CA SER A 44 -5.48 -10.28 -5.18
C SER A 44 -5.83 -11.61 -5.83
N GLU A 45 -6.84 -12.32 -5.32
CA GLU A 45 -7.36 -13.53 -5.94
C GLU A 45 -8.26 -13.23 -7.16
N GLN A 46 -9.05 -12.15 -7.12
CA GLN A 46 -9.95 -11.77 -8.22
C GLN A 46 -9.22 -11.11 -9.40
N TYR A 47 -8.11 -10.42 -9.14
CA TYR A 47 -7.35 -9.67 -10.14
C TYR A 47 -5.91 -10.20 -10.25
N PRO A 48 -5.69 -11.41 -10.78
CA PRO A 48 -4.35 -11.98 -10.93
C PRO A 48 -3.45 -11.19 -11.89
N GLN A 49 -4.04 -10.36 -12.76
CA GLN A 49 -3.30 -9.45 -13.64
C GLN A 49 -2.73 -8.22 -12.92
N ALA A 50 -3.23 -7.92 -11.72
CA ALA A 50 -2.77 -6.80 -10.91
C ALA A 50 -1.78 -7.29 -9.85
N ALA A 51 -0.70 -6.53 -9.66
CA ALA A 51 0.29 -6.82 -8.64
C ALA A 51 -0.08 -6.09 -7.35
N PHE A 52 -0.32 -6.86 -6.29
CA PHE A 52 -0.71 -6.31 -4.99
C PHE A 52 0.49 -6.32 -4.04
N TYR A 53 0.78 -5.16 -3.46
CA TYR A 53 1.87 -4.98 -2.53
C TYR A 53 1.43 -4.27 -1.25
N LYS A 54 2.13 -4.58 -0.16
CA LYS A 54 1.98 -3.94 1.15
C LYS A 54 3.24 -3.12 1.43
N LEU A 55 3.07 -1.87 1.85
CA LEU A 55 4.16 -1.00 2.28
C LEU A 55 3.87 -0.53 3.71
N ASP A 56 4.82 -0.78 4.61
CA ASP A 56 4.73 -0.28 5.98
C ASP A 56 5.20 1.18 6.01
N VAL A 57 4.34 2.08 6.48
CA VAL A 57 4.64 3.52 6.53
C VAL A 57 5.68 3.89 7.59
N ASP A 58 5.91 3.02 8.58
CA ASP A 58 6.93 3.22 9.62
C ASP A 58 8.31 2.81 9.10
N GLU A 59 8.36 1.69 8.36
CA GLU A 59 9.61 1.14 7.82
C GLU A 59 10.11 1.91 6.58
N LEU A 60 9.19 2.40 5.74
CA LEU A 60 9.49 3.12 4.49
C LEU A 60 8.91 4.53 4.48
N GLY A 61 9.09 5.27 5.59
CA GLY A 61 8.58 6.62 5.77
C GLY A 61 9.00 7.63 4.69
N GLU A 62 10.18 7.48 4.10
CA GLU A 62 10.65 8.34 3.00
C GLU A 62 9.84 8.14 1.70
N VAL A 63 9.49 6.89 1.38
CA VAL A 63 8.65 6.57 0.20
C VAL A 63 7.23 7.08 0.43
N ALA A 64 6.69 6.86 1.62
CA ALA A 64 5.38 7.36 2.00
C ALA A 64 5.31 8.90 1.97
N GLN A 65 6.39 9.60 2.34
CA GLN A 65 6.49 11.06 2.24
C GLN A 65 6.57 11.56 0.79
N LYS A 66 7.28 10.84 -0.08
CA LYS A 66 7.37 11.17 -1.51
C LYS A 66 6.03 11.01 -2.22
N GLU A 67 5.31 9.94 -1.90
CA GLU A 67 3.99 9.61 -2.46
C GLU A 67 2.82 10.22 -1.68
N ARG A 68 3.12 11.08 -0.69
CA ARG A 68 2.16 11.71 0.23
C ARG A 68 1.07 12.49 -0.49
N SER A 69 1.33 12.99 -1.71
CA SER A 69 0.34 13.71 -2.52
C SER A 69 -0.76 12.81 -3.10
N LEU A 70 -0.55 11.48 -3.19
CA LEU A 70 -1.53 10.53 -3.72
C LEU A 70 -2.33 9.83 -2.62
N CYS A 71 -1.77 9.72 -1.41
CA CYS A 71 -2.41 9.01 -0.31
C CYS A 71 -3.47 9.84 0.46
N TYR A 72 -3.51 11.17 0.29
CA TYR A 72 -4.52 12.02 0.95
C TYR A 72 -5.96 11.75 0.53
N ALA A 73 -6.21 10.99 -0.55
CA ALA A 73 -7.55 10.58 -0.92
C ALA A 73 -8.14 9.49 0.01
N ASN A 74 -7.31 8.76 0.77
CA ASN A 74 -7.77 7.81 1.80
C ASN A 74 -7.31 8.17 3.23
N PHE A 75 -6.46 9.20 3.39
CA PHE A 75 -6.07 9.75 4.70
C PHE A 75 -6.98 10.90 5.17
N GLY A 76 -7.93 11.34 4.34
CA GLY A 76 -8.88 12.42 4.65
C GLY A 76 -9.95 12.07 5.72
N SER A 77 -9.95 10.84 6.24
CA SER A 77 -10.84 10.41 7.33
C SER A 77 -10.10 10.07 8.63
N PHE A 78 -8.78 10.32 8.71
CA PHE A 78 -7.98 10.12 9.94
C PHE A 78 -7.68 11.44 10.68
N GLN A 79 -8.57 12.43 10.55
CA GLN A 79 -8.64 13.62 11.41
C GLN A 79 -10.08 13.84 11.89
N GLU A 80 -10.64 12.88 12.61
CA GLU A 80 -11.53 13.20 13.72
C GLU A 80 -11.10 12.30 14.89
N TRP A 81 -10.81 12.94 16.03
CA TRP A 81 -10.15 12.48 17.27
C TRP A 81 -8.63 12.63 17.34
#